data_AF-A0A0V8JPB3-F1
#
_entry.id   AF-A0A0V8JPB3-F1
#
_cell.length_a   1.000
_cell.length_b   1.000
_cell.length_c   1.000
_cell.angle_alpha   90.00
_cell.angle_beta   90.00
_cell.angle_gamma   90.00
#
_symmetry.space_group_name_H-M   'P 1'
#
loop_
_entity.id
_entity.type
_entity.pdbx_description
1 polymer ?
#
loop_
_entity_poly.entity_id
_entity_poly.type
_entity_poly.pdbx_seq_one_letter_code
_entity_poly.pdbx_strand_id
1 'polypeptide(L)'
;MGKKISVFLAIFIVGVIVYYGSYVTNAQASNSTLEKMVNVLNKEAVEMKEWSLYAREEATDVTSLVNFQMKSKQLQTKYKGFKWDIKRENGVWKAKGTRQAGSVKELIMLTYTGDKKSTGGYISYELIGQEFTTQNVSDAEGIFKDNYEKLFLTNPLIFSCIKGEINDKMKSVLSLQVKQLLTAFNAQQIESLMEESFVSVSAYTGLWEEALSSQQQEMNLQIALRKTGMGGQTTLVVGTPIITSEY
;
A
#
# COMPACT_ATOMS: atom_id res chain seq x y z
N MET A 1 6.98 22.52 -28.80
CA MET A 1 7.52 22.32 -27.43
C MET A 1 6.45 21.60 -26.62
N GLY A 2 6.46 20.27 -26.68
CA GLY A 2 5.36 19.42 -26.19
C GLY A 2 5.37 19.29 -24.67
N LYS A 3 4.27 19.66 -24.02
CA LYS A 3 4.02 19.39 -22.60
C LYS A 3 3.93 17.88 -22.41
N LYS A 4 4.83 17.30 -21.60
CA LYS A 4 4.69 15.93 -21.09
C LYS A 4 3.49 15.92 -20.15
N ILE A 5 2.37 15.38 -20.61
CA ILE A 5 1.22 15.07 -19.75
C ILE A 5 1.64 13.86 -18.92
N SER A 6 1.91 14.10 -17.63
CA SER A 6 2.10 13.03 -16.66
C SER A 6 0.75 12.37 -16.45
N VAL A 7 0.56 11.19 -17.04
CA VAL A 7 -0.65 10.37 -16.83
C VAL A 7 -0.53 9.78 -15.42
N PHE A 8 -1.16 10.45 -14.46
CA PHE A 8 -1.51 9.87 -13.17
C PHE A 8 -2.57 8.79 -13.44
N LEU A 9 -2.23 7.53 -13.20
CA LEU A 9 -3.16 6.42 -13.41
C LEU A 9 -4.03 6.28 -12.16
N ALA A 10 -5.29 6.67 -12.30
CA ALA A 10 -6.33 6.38 -11.32
C ALA A 10 -6.55 4.87 -11.26
N ILE A 11 -6.51 4.32 -10.05
CA ILE A 11 -6.93 2.94 -9.79
C ILE A 11 -8.43 2.89 -10.07
N PHE A 12 -8.83 2.20 -11.14
CA PHE A 12 -10.22 2.01 -11.51
C PHE A 12 -10.83 0.96 -10.57
N ILE A 13 -11.61 1.42 -9.58
CA ILE A 13 -12.54 0.56 -8.84
C ILE A 13 -13.94 1.05 -9.21
N VAL A 14 -14.66 0.29 -10.04
CA VAL A 14 -16.10 0.50 -10.22
C VAL A 14 -16.83 -0.43 -9.27
N GLY A 15 -17.07 0.07 -8.06
CA GLY A 15 -17.86 -0.64 -7.07
C GLY A 15 -17.99 0.17 -5.79
N VAL A 16 -19.21 0.22 -5.24
CA VAL A 16 -19.44 0.65 -3.87
C VAL A 16 -18.90 -0.46 -2.97
N ILE A 17 -17.67 -0.32 -2.48
CA ILE A 17 -17.09 -1.25 -1.51
C ILE A 17 -17.84 -1.08 -0.19
N VAL A 18 -18.49 -2.13 0.27
CA VAL A 18 -19.14 -2.19 1.60
C VAL A 18 -18.45 -3.29 2.38
N TYR A 19 -17.66 -2.89 3.38
CA TYR A 19 -16.90 -3.82 4.21
C TYR A 19 -17.80 -4.46 5.28
N TYR A 20 -17.82 -5.79 5.31
CA TYR A 20 -18.37 -6.60 6.41
C TYR A 20 -17.36 -7.69 6.76
N GLY A 21 -16.20 -7.32 7.32
CA GLY A 21 -15.21 -8.26 7.84
C GLY A 21 -15.23 -8.28 9.37
N SER A 22 -15.44 -9.46 9.95
CA SER A 22 -15.18 -9.70 11.37
C SER A 22 -13.68 -9.93 11.53
N TYR A 23 -13.01 -9.13 12.36
CA TYR A 23 -11.62 -9.37 12.72
C TYR A 23 -11.52 -10.65 13.53
N VAL A 24 -11.10 -11.74 12.89
CA VAL A 24 -10.53 -12.86 13.63
C VAL A 24 -9.04 -12.56 13.73
N THR A 25 -8.64 -11.91 14.83
CA THR A 25 -7.24 -11.89 15.24
C THR A 25 -6.86 -13.30 15.67
N ASN A 26 -6.51 -14.16 14.72
CA ASN A 26 -5.83 -15.40 15.04
C ASN A 26 -4.35 -15.08 15.26
N ALA A 27 -4.00 -14.90 16.52
CA ALA A 27 -2.71 -15.35 17.00
C ALA A 27 -2.56 -16.84 16.62
N GLN A 28 -1.44 -17.20 15.98
CA GLN A 28 -1.02 -18.55 15.56
C GLN A 28 -1.47 -19.02 14.16
N ALA A 29 -0.90 -18.42 13.11
CA ALA A 29 -0.54 -19.12 11.87
C ALA A 29 0.78 -18.55 11.31
N SER A 30 1.60 -19.40 10.68
CA SER A 30 3.07 -19.36 10.79
C SER A 30 3.85 -18.27 10.02
N ASN A 31 3.22 -17.36 9.28
CA ASN A 31 3.88 -16.24 8.57
C ASN A 31 2.86 -15.13 8.28
N SER A 32 3.28 -13.86 8.26
CA SER A 32 2.42 -12.72 7.95
C SER A 32 2.02 -12.66 6.46
N THR A 33 1.06 -11.78 6.11
CA THR A 33 0.66 -11.57 4.71
C THR A 33 1.82 -11.04 3.86
N LEU A 34 2.63 -10.09 4.37
CA LEU A 34 3.80 -9.60 3.65
C LEU A 34 4.85 -10.70 3.46
N GLU A 35 5.13 -11.51 4.49
CA GLU A 35 6.04 -12.65 4.37
C GLU A 35 5.55 -13.68 3.34
N LYS A 36 4.25 -13.95 3.28
CA LYS A 36 3.65 -14.80 2.24
C LYS A 36 3.87 -14.23 0.85
N MET A 37 3.67 -12.92 0.66
CA MET A 37 3.93 -12.26 -0.63
C MET A 37 5.40 -12.38 -1.04
N VAL A 38 6.32 -12.13 -0.11
CA VAL A 38 7.77 -12.29 -0.31
C VAL A 38 8.11 -13.74 -0.70
N ASN A 39 7.52 -14.72 -0.01
CA ASN A 39 7.75 -16.14 -0.28
C ASN A 39 7.24 -16.59 -1.65
N VAL A 40 6.14 -16.03 -2.14
CA VAL A 40 5.65 -16.28 -3.51
C VAL A 40 6.62 -15.65 -4.52
N LEU A 41 6.93 -14.36 -4.37
CA LEU A 41 7.75 -13.62 -5.34
C LEU A 41 9.21 -14.09 -5.39
N ASN A 42 9.78 -14.58 -4.29
CA ASN A 42 11.13 -15.18 -4.27
C ASN A 42 11.27 -16.42 -5.15
N LYS A 43 10.16 -17.10 -5.47
CA LYS A 43 10.14 -18.27 -6.36
C LYS A 43 9.96 -17.87 -7.83
N GLU A 44 9.65 -16.61 -8.08
CA GLU A 44 9.45 -16.04 -9.40
C GLU A 44 10.70 -15.28 -9.86
N ALA A 45 10.80 -14.98 -11.16
CA ALA A 45 11.90 -14.19 -11.73
C ALA A 45 11.72 -12.68 -11.48
N VAL A 46 11.43 -12.30 -10.24
CA VAL A 46 11.17 -10.94 -9.79
C VAL A 46 12.33 -10.45 -8.94
N GLU A 47 12.96 -9.36 -9.36
CA GLU A 47 13.90 -8.63 -8.52
C GLU A 47 13.11 -7.65 -7.63
N MET A 48 12.79 -8.06 -6.40
CA MET A 48 12.08 -7.20 -5.45
C MET A 48 12.96 -6.02 -5.01
N LYS A 49 12.37 -4.82 -4.94
CA LYS A 49 13.09 -3.55 -4.70
C LYS A 49 12.64 -2.86 -3.43
N GLU A 50 11.34 -2.88 -3.16
CA GLU A 50 10.73 -2.20 -2.03
C GLU A 50 9.50 -2.97 -1.56
N TRP A 51 9.27 -3.00 -0.26
CA TRP A 51 7.99 -3.36 0.31
C TRP A 51 7.48 -2.22 1.19
N SER A 52 6.16 -2.14 1.36
CA SER A 52 5.55 -1.22 2.32
C SER A 52 4.37 -1.82 3.06
N LEU A 53 4.19 -1.36 4.30
CA LEU A 53 3.00 -1.55 5.11
C LEU A 53 2.38 -0.18 5.34
N TYR A 54 1.07 -0.06 5.10
CA TYR A 54 0.36 1.21 5.16
C TYR A 54 -0.98 1.04 5.85
N ALA A 55 -1.33 1.97 6.74
CA ALA A 55 -2.66 2.06 7.31
C ALA A 55 -3.09 3.52 7.44
N ARG A 56 -4.40 3.76 7.39
CA ARG A 56 -4.98 5.09 7.58
C ARG A 56 -6.34 5.01 8.27
N GLU A 57 -6.66 6.02 9.07
CA GLU A 57 -8.01 6.24 9.58
C GLU A 57 -8.42 7.71 9.43
N GLU A 58 -9.73 7.96 9.44
CA GLU A 58 -10.25 9.33 9.45
C GLU A 58 -9.86 10.04 10.75
N ALA A 59 -9.29 11.23 10.63
CA ALA A 59 -8.96 12.07 11.77
C ALA A 59 -10.21 12.89 12.15
N THR A 60 -11.18 12.23 12.76
CA THR A 60 -12.50 12.81 13.12
C THR A 60 -12.40 13.99 14.09
N ASP A 61 -11.31 14.07 14.86
CA ASP A 61 -11.00 15.19 15.76
C ASP A 61 -10.41 16.41 15.02
N VAL A 62 -9.99 16.26 13.77
CA VAL A 62 -9.38 17.33 12.95
C VAL A 62 -10.42 17.96 12.02
N THR A 63 -11.27 18.81 12.60
CA THR A 63 -12.36 19.51 11.91
C THR A 63 -12.03 20.96 11.55
N SER A 64 -10.93 21.51 12.10
CA SER A 64 -10.49 22.88 11.90
C SER A 64 -8.97 22.97 11.79
N LEU A 65 -8.46 24.09 11.26
CA LEU A 65 -7.02 24.37 11.25
C LEU A 65 -6.44 24.40 12.67
N VAL A 66 -7.19 24.88 13.66
CA VAL A 66 -6.76 24.90 15.06
C VAL A 66 -6.59 23.48 15.59
N ASN A 67 -7.55 22.58 15.31
CA ASN A 67 -7.46 21.18 15.71
C ASN A 67 -6.28 20.48 15.03
N PHE A 68 -6.08 20.73 13.74
CA PHE A 68 -4.92 20.23 13.01
C PHE A 68 -3.59 20.65 13.68
N GLN A 69 -3.46 21.94 14.02
CA GLN A 69 -2.25 22.46 14.67
C GLN A 69 -2.03 21.84 16.06
N MET A 70 -3.09 21.69 16.86
CA MET A 70 -3.02 21.05 18.17
C MET A 70 -2.60 19.58 18.07
N LYS A 71 -3.27 18.80 17.22
CA LYS A 71 -2.97 17.38 16.99
C LYS A 71 -1.56 17.20 16.43
N SER A 72 -1.14 18.06 15.51
CA SER A 72 0.22 18.05 14.96
C SER A 72 1.28 18.26 16.05
N LYS A 73 1.08 19.22 16.97
CA LYS A 73 1.97 19.42 18.13
C LYS A 73 1.99 18.23 19.08
N GLN A 74 0.84 17.59 19.31
CA GLN A 74 0.76 16.38 20.12
C GLN A 74 1.57 15.23 19.49
N LEU A 75 1.43 15.03 18.17
CA LEU A 75 2.21 14.03 17.43
C LEU A 75 3.71 14.32 17.49
N GLN A 76 4.13 15.58 17.29
CA GLN A 76 5.53 15.98 17.45
C GLN A 76 6.09 15.67 18.85
N THR A 77 5.27 15.86 19.88
CA THR A 77 5.65 15.60 21.28
C THR A 77 5.73 14.11 21.59
N LYS A 78 4.78 13.31 21.06
CA LYS A 78 4.72 11.86 21.25
C LYS A 78 5.81 11.13 20.45
N TYR A 79 6.09 11.58 19.23
CA TYR A 79 7.01 10.96 18.28
C TYR A 79 8.26 11.83 18.06
N LYS A 80 9.00 12.11 19.15
CA LYS A 80 10.19 12.98 19.13
C LYS A 80 11.33 12.49 18.24
N GLY A 81 11.37 11.20 17.92
CA GLY A 81 12.37 10.61 17.01
C GLY A 81 12.09 10.87 15.53
N PHE A 82 10.95 11.48 15.19
CA PHE A 82 10.58 11.79 13.81
C PHE A 82 10.97 13.24 13.46
N LYS A 83 11.44 13.45 12.23
CA LYS A 83 11.62 14.77 11.63
C LYS A 83 10.32 15.21 10.99
N TRP A 84 9.78 16.34 11.44
CA TRP A 84 8.47 16.83 11.04
C TRP A 84 8.57 17.98 10.03
N ASP A 85 7.82 17.85 8.93
CA ASP A 85 7.55 18.89 7.93
C ASP A 85 6.07 19.24 7.97
N ILE A 86 5.72 20.50 8.25
CA ILE A 86 4.33 20.98 8.26
C ILE A 86 4.16 22.03 7.17
N LYS A 87 3.26 21.78 6.24
CA LYS A 87 3.01 22.70 5.12
C LYS A 87 1.59 22.60 4.59
N ARG A 88 1.22 23.59 3.78
CA ARG A 88 0.00 23.57 2.98
C ARG A 88 0.38 23.33 1.51
N GLU A 89 -0.19 22.31 0.90
CA GLU A 89 0.09 21.90 -0.47
C GLU A 89 -1.22 21.54 -1.17
N ASN A 90 -1.48 22.11 -2.35
CA ASN A 90 -2.71 21.90 -3.12
C ASN A 90 -3.99 22.09 -2.30
N GLY A 91 -4.02 23.11 -1.43
CA GLY A 91 -5.16 23.40 -0.56
C GLY A 91 -5.22 22.57 0.74
N VAL A 92 -4.42 21.51 0.87
CA VAL A 92 -4.42 20.57 2.00
C VAL A 92 -3.30 20.90 2.98
N TRP A 93 -3.63 21.01 4.26
CA TRP A 93 -2.62 21.07 5.32
C TRP A 93 -2.10 19.66 5.61
N LYS A 94 -0.78 19.52 5.72
CA LYS A 94 -0.09 18.25 5.97
C LYS A 94 0.95 18.42 7.06
N ALA A 95 0.94 17.53 8.05
CA ALA A 95 2.04 17.35 9.00
C ALA A 95 2.65 15.98 8.76
N LYS A 96 3.89 15.96 8.26
CA LYS A 96 4.60 14.77 7.80
C LYS A 96 5.79 14.50 8.71
N GLY A 97 5.71 13.46 9.54
CA GLY A 97 6.82 12.96 10.34
C GLY A 97 7.55 11.86 9.60
N THR A 98 8.88 11.91 9.52
CA THR A 98 9.71 10.85 8.92
C THR A 98 10.81 10.39 9.87
N ARG A 99 11.08 9.09 9.93
CA ARG A 99 12.17 8.50 10.73
C ARG A 99 12.82 7.35 9.96
N GLN A 100 14.15 7.25 10.06
CA GLN A 100 14.89 6.06 9.65
C GLN A 100 15.10 5.20 10.91
N ALA A 101 14.65 3.94 10.88
CA ALA A 101 14.81 2.99 11.98
C ALA A 101 15.45 1.71 11.43
N GLY A 102 16.76 1.55 11.62
CA GLY A 102 17.49 0.44 10.99
C GLY A 102 17.38 0.50 9.46
N SER A 103 17.00 -0.62 8.84
CA SER A 103 16.82 -0.76 7.39
C SER A 103 15.47 -0.28 6.87
N VAL A 104 14.58 0.20 7.74
CA VAL A 104 13.24 0.65 7.36
C VAL A 104 13.04 2.15 7.56
N LYS A 105 12.17 2.72 6.75
CA LYS A 105 11.75 4.12 6.81
C LYS A 105 10.31 4.20 7.26
N GLU A 106 10.06 5.03 8.27
CA GLU A 106 8.74 5.28 8.83
C GLU A 106 8.22 6.66 8.41
N LEU A 107 6.92 6.72 8.16
CA LEU A 107 6.20 7.93 7.81
C LEU A 107 4.89 8.00 8.58
N ILE A 108 4.69 9.09 9.34
CA ILE A 108 3.39 9.46 9.91
C ILE A 108 2.88 10.68 9.15
N MET A 109 1.63 10.67 8.70
CA MET A 109 1.02 11.81 8.02
C MET A 109 -0.33 12.16 8.63
N LEU A 110 -0.48 13.41 9.06
CA LEU A 110 -1.78 13.99 9.41
C LEU A 110 -2.17 15.01 8.34
N THR A 111 -3.42 14.99 7.90
CA THR A 111 -3.93 15.94 6.90
C THR A 111 -5.15 16.72 7.40
N TYR A 112 -5.44 17.84 6.76
CA TYR A 112 -6.68 18.60 6.94
C TYR A 112 -7.04 19.35 5.65
N THR A 113 -8.24 19.09 5.12
CA THR A 113 -8.82 19.78 3.96
C THR A 113 -9.80 20.83 4.46
N GLY A 114 -9.48 22.11 4.31
CA GLY A 114 -10.31 23.22 4.84
C GLY A 114 -11.64 23.47 4.12
N ASP A 115 -12.06 22.59 3.20
CA ASP A 115 -13.22 22.78 2.35
C ASP A 115 -14.40 21.91 2.79
N LYS A 116 -15.59 22.54 2.89
CA LYS A 116 -16.86 21.96 3.39
C LYS A 116 -17.43 20.79 2.57
N LYS A 117 -16.73 20.30 1.53
CA LYS A 117 -17.24 19.28 0.58
C LYS A 117 -16.62 17.90 0.74
N SER A 118 -15.53 17.74 1.48
CA SER A 118 -15.00 16.42 1.85
C SER A 118 -14.83 16.35 3.36
N THR A 119 -15.47 15.35 3.97
CA THR A 119 -15.38 15.05 5.40
C THR A 119 -13.96 14.66 5.76
N GLY A 120 -13.39 15.36 6.74
CA GLY A 120 -12.29 14.86 7.57
C GLY A 120 -10.89 14.95 6.96
N GLY A 121 -9.94 15.42 7.76
CA GLY A 121 -8.55 15.01 7.58
C GLY A 121 -8.39 13.51 7.79
N TYR A 122 -7.21 12.97 7.49
CA TYR A 122 -6.85 11.60 7.87
C TYR A 122 -5.52 11.59 8.61
N ILE A 123 -5.31 10.53 9.39
CA ILE A 123 -4.00 10.16 9.89
C ILE A 123 -3.58 8.83 9.25
N SER A 124 -2.33 8.74 8.82
CA SER A 124 -1.75 7.52 8.25
C SER A 124 -0.37 7.22 8.81
N TYR A 125 -0.02 5.94 8.71
CA TYR A 125 1.28 5.41 9.05
C TYR A 125 1.74 4.47 7.95
N GLU A 126 2.99 4.66 7.52
CA GLU A 126 3.63 3.87 6.49
C GLU A 126 5.01 3.42 6.97
N LEU A 127 5.32 2.16 6.75
CA LEU A 127 6.65 1.59 6.89
C LEU A 127 7.13 1.09 5.53
N ILE A 128 8.34 1.46 5.14
CA ILE A 128 8.94 1.10 3.85
C ILE A 128 10.28 0.42 4.11
N GLY A 129 10.52 -0.71 3.45
CA GLY A 129 11.80 -1.43 3.53
C GLY A 129 12.26 -1.96 2.19
N GLN A 130 13.54 -2.31 2.11
CA GLN A 130 14.20 -2.81 0.88
C GLN A 130 14.88 -4.17 1.10
N GLU A 131 14.80 -4.71 2.32
CA GLU A 131 15.37 -6.01 2.67
C GLU A 131 14.25 -7.05 2.81
N PHE A 132 14.44 -8.22 2.20
CA PHE A 132 13.39 -9.23 2.01
C PHE A 132 13.68 -10.56 2.72
N THR A 133 14.62 -10.59 3.65
CA THR A 133 14.85 -11.78 4.48
C THR A 133 13.67 -11.94 5.44
N THR A 134 13.29 -13.18 5.77
CA THR A 134 12.20 -13.46 6.72
C THR A 134 12.41 -12.71 8.04
N GLN A 135 13.65 -12.68 8.55
CA GLN A 135 13.97 -11.98 9.79
C GLN A 135 13.71 -10.46 9.68
N ASN A 136 14.18 -9.82 8.60
CA ASN A 136 14.04 -8.36 8.46
C ASN A 136 12.59 -7.94 8.23
N VAL A 137 11.80 -8.76 7.53
CA VAL A 137 10.36 -8.54 7.36
C VAL A 137 9.64 -8.70 8.71
N SER A 138 9.94 -9.76 9.46
CA SER A 138 9.32 -10.00 10.77
C SER A 138 9.65 -8.90 11.79
N ASP A 139 10.92 -8.47 11.86
CA ASP A 139 11.35 -7.38 12.74
C ASP A 139 10.66 -6.05 12.37
N ALA A 140 10.53 -5.78 11.07
CA ALA A 140 9.82 -4.62 10.57
C ALA A 140 8.34 -4.63 10.91
N GLU A 141 7.68 -5.79 10.85
CA GLU A 141 6.28 -5.93 11.24
C GLU A 141 6.06 -5.69 12.73
N GLY A 142 7.02 -6.08 13.58
CA GLY A 142 7.04 -5.71 14.99
C GLY A 142 7.04 -4.19 15.17
N ILE A 143 7.91 -3.48 14.46
CA ILE A 143 7.94 -1.99 14.46
C ILE A 143 6.62 -1.41 13.95
N PHE A 144 6.04 -2.00 12.90
CA PHE A 144 4.79 -1.52 12.34
C PHE A 144 3.64 -1.65 13.34
N LYS A 145 3.47 -2.85 13.92
CA LYS A 145 2.41 -3.16 14.89
C LYS A 145 2.47 -2.24 16.10
N ASP A 146 3.66 -2.02 16.65
CA ASP A 146 3.87 -1.16 17.80
C ASP A 146 3.37 0.27 17.61
N ASN A 147 3.58 0.85 16.42
CA ASN A 147 3.14 2.19 16.10
C ASN A 147 1.67 2.22 15.65
N TYR A 148 1.23 1.18 14.93
CA TYR A 148 -0.16 1.01 14.52
C TYR A 148 -1.10 1.06 15.73
N GLU A 149 -0.86 0.23 16.76
CA GLU A 149 -1.68 0.16 17.97
C GLU A 149 -1.66 1.47 18.78
N LYS A 150 -0.57 2.24 18.70
CA LYS A 150 -0.44 3.52 19.41
C LYS A 150 -1.05 4.69 18.65
N LEU A 151 -1.16 4.59 17.33
CA LEU A 151 -1.59 5.69 16.47
C LEU A 151 -3.08 5.62 16.16
N PHE A 152 -3.60 4.42 15.92
CA PHE A 152 -4.95 4.21 15.44
C PHE A 152 -5.89 3.75 16.55
N LEU A 153 -7.12 4.26 16.51
CA LEU A 153 -8.18 3.91 17.46
C LEU A 153 -9.16 2.89 16.90
N THR A 154 -9.28 2.84 15.57
CA THR A 154 -10.33 2.07 14.87
C THR A 154 -9.85 0.74 14.32
N ASN A 155 -8.59 0.37 14.55
CA ASN A 155 -7.92 -0.76 13.91
C ASN A 155 -8.15 -0.76 12.38
N PRO A 156 -7.67 0.26 11.65
CA PRO A 156 -7.89 0.36 10.21
C PRO A 156 -7.20 -0.77 9.45
N LEU A 157 -7.71 -1.08 8.27
CA LEU A 157 -7.12 -2.07 7.37
C LEU A 157 -5.64 -1.76 7.09
N ILE A 158 -4.82 -2.81 7.14
CA ILE A 158 -3.41 -2.76 6.77
C ILE A 158 -3.29 -3.14 5.29
N PHE A 159 -2.64 -2.27 4.53
CA PHE A 159 -2.29 -2.50 3.15
C PHE A 159 -0.82 -2.89 3.08
N SER A 160 -0.52 -3.97 2.37
CA SER A 160 0.85 -4.41 2.11
C SER A 160 1.14 -4.31 0.62
N CYS A 161 2.29 -3.77 0.23
CA CYS A 161 2.72 -3.68 -1.17
C CYS A 161 4.15 -4.20 -1.33
N ILE A 162 4.44 -4.86 -2.44
CA ILE A 162 5.80 -5.16 -2.91
C ILE A 162 5.95 -4.59 -4.30
N LYS A 163 7.02 -3.83 -4.51
CA LYS A 163 7.48 -3.34 -5.81
C LYS A 163 8.70 -4.13 -6.23
N GLY A 164 8.74 -4.51 -7.49
CA GLY A 164 9.84 -5.26 -8.08
C GLY A 164 10.00 -5.01 -9.57
N GLU A 165 11.00 -5.64 -10.15
CA GLU A 165 11.31 -5.56 -11.58
C GLU A 165 11.45 -6.96 -12.17
N ILE A 166 10.85 -7.17 -13.33
CA ILE A 166 10.99 -8.37 -14.14
C ILE A 166 11.87 -7.99 -15.33
N ASN A 167 13.00 -8.68 -15.48
CA ASN A 167 13.92 -8.46 -16.59
C ASN A 167 13.38 -9.16 -17.85
N ASP A 168 13.03 -8.39 -18.88
CA ASP A 168 12.45 -8.89 -20.14
C ASP A 168 13.52 -9.52 -21.06
N LYS A 169 14.45 -10.32 -20.51
CA LYS A 169 15.42 -11.10 -21.31
C LYS A 169 14.72 -12.06 -22.27
N MET A 170 13.48 -12.44 -21.97
CA MET A 170 12.54 -13.04 -22.91
C MET A 170 11.45 -12.02 -23.22
N LYS A 171 11.15 -11.78 -24.51
CA LYS A 171 10.04 -10.91 -24.97
C LYS A 171 8.67 -11.53 -24.64
N SER A 172 8.37 -11.77 -23.36
CA SER A 172 7.06 -12.21 -22.93
C SER A 172 6.09 -11.03 -22.92
N VAL A 173 4.87 -11.25 -23.38
CA VAL A 173 3.78 -10.26 -23.27
C VAL A 173 3.31 -10.15 -21.81
N LEU A 174 2.90 -8.96 -21.37
CA LEU A 174 2.44 -8.70 -19.99
C LEU A 174 1.30 -9.64 -19.57
N SER A 175 0.44 -10.03 -20.50
CA SER A 175 -0.66 -10.96 -20.25
C SER A 175 -0.21 -12.37 -19.87
N LEU A 176 0.99 -12.80 -20.29
CA LEU A 176 1.57 -14.07 -19.86
C LEU A 176 2.18 -13.94 -18.46
N GLN A 177 2.92 -12.85 -18.22
CA GLN A 177 3.54 -12.56 -16.92
C GLN A 177 2.49 -12.48 -15.81
N VAL A 178 1.37 -11.77 -16.04
CA VAL A 178 0.31 -11.67 -15.02
C VAL A 178 -0.37 -13.02 -14.76
N LYS A 179 -0.54 -13.88 -15.77
CA LYS A 179 -1.11 -15.23 -15.60
C LYS A 179 -0.19 -16.14 -14.77
N GLN A 180 1.13 -16.03 -14.98
CA GLN A 180 2.12 -16.73 -14.17
C GLN A 180 2.03 -16.29 -12.71
N LEU A 181 1.99 -14.98 -12.46
CA LEU A 181 1.84 -14.43 -11.12
C LEU A 181 0.53 -14.86 -10.45
N LEU A 182 -0.62 -14.78 -11.14
CA LEU A 182 -1.90 -15.26 -10.62
C LEU A 182 -1.83 -16.74 -10.22
N THR A 183 -1.15 -17.56 -11.03
CA THR A 183 -0.94 -18.98 -10.72
C THR A 183 -0.05 -19.15 -9.49
N ALA A 184 1.05 -18.40 -9.38
CA ALA A 184 1.97 -18.43 -8.25
C ALA A 184 1.29 -18.02 -6.94
N PHE A 185 0.38 -17.03 -7.00
CA PHE A 185 -0.45 -16.60 -5.87
C PHE A 185 -1.67 -17.50 -5.61
N ASN A 186 -1.90 -18.55 -6.40
CA ASN A 186 -3.13 -19.36 -6.36
C ASN A 186 -4.39 -18.47 -6.37
N ALA A 187 -4.39 -17.47 -7.26
CA ALA A 187 -5.36 -16.39 -7.27
C ALA A 187 -6.35 -16.51 -8.43
N GLN A 188 -7.63 -16.34 -8.13
CA GLN A 188 -8.69 -16.22 -9.11
C GLN A 188 -8.87 -14.75 -9.50
N GLN A 189 -8.74 -14.45 -10.79
CA GLN A 189 -9.02 -13.13 -11.33
C GLN A 189 -10.51 -12.76 -11.17
N ILE A 190 -10.77 -11.51 -10.76
CA ILE A 190 -12.09 -10.90 -10.59
C ILE A 190 -12.34 -9.92 -11.72
N GLU A 191 -11.41 -8.97 -11.89
CA GLU A 191 -11.45 -7.95 -12.93
C GLU A 191 -10.04 -7.62 -13.41
N SER A 192 -9.94 -7.06 -14.62
CA SER A 192 -8.64 -6.66 -15.17
C SER A 192 -8.76 -5.52 -16.17
N LEU A 193 -7.72 -4.67 -16.20
CA LEU A 193 -7.43 -3.73 -17.26
C LEU A 193 -6.17 -4.22 -18.00
N MET A 194 -6.29 -4.45 -19.31
CA MET A 194 -5.22 -4.99 -20.16
C MET A 194 -4.91 -4.03 -21.30
N GLU A 195 -3.73 -3.43 -21.27
CA GLU A 195 -3.18 -2.55 -22.31
C GLU A 195 -1.80 -3.07 -22.77
N GLU A 196 -1.26 -2.53 -23.86
CA GLU A 196 0.01 -3.01 -24.45
C GLU A 196 1.21 -2.83 -23.51
N SER A 197 1.21 -1.73 -22.75
CA SER A 197 2.30 -1.33 -21.85
C SER A 197 1.92 -1.37 -20.37
N PHE A 198 0.68 -1.74 -20.06
CA PHE A 198 0.15 -1.74 -18.70
C PHE A 198 -0.88 -2.85 -18.52
N VAL A 199 -0.80 -3.57 -17.41
CA VAL A 199 -1.79 -4.55 -16.98
C VAL A 199 -2.07 -4.33 -15.50
N SER A 200 -3.33 -4.34 -15.10
CA SER A 200 -3.76 -4.35 -13.70
C SER A 200 -4.83 -5.40 -13.51
N VAL A 201 -4.69 -6.25 -12.50
CA VAL A 201 -5.62 -7.34 -12.18
C VAL A 201 -5.99 -7.27 -10.71
N SER A 202 -7.29 -7.23 -10.42
CA SER A 202 -7.84 -7.49 -9.08
C SER A 202 -8.22 -8.97 -9.00
N ALA A 203 -7.87 -9.61 -7.90
CA ALA A 203 -8.01 -11.05 -7.72
C ALA A 203 -8.31 -11.43 -6.26
N TYR A 204 -8.71 -12.68 -6.08
CA TYR A 204 -8.87 -13.32 -4.78
C TYR A 204 -7.89 -14.47 -4.64
N THR A 205 -7.20 -14.57 -3.51
CA THR A 205 -6.36 -15.71 -3.14
C THR A 205 -6.74 -16.23 -1.75
N GLY A 206 -6.70 -17.55 -1.58
CA GLY A 206 -6.88 -18.20 -0.27
C GLY A 206 -5.60 -18.21 0.59
N LEU A 207 -4.52 -17.54 0.17
CA LEU A 207 -3.26 -17.49 0.94
C LEU A 207 -3.38 -16.65 2.23
N TRP A 208 -4.33 -15.71 2.30
CA TRP A 208 -4.64 -14.89 3.47
C TRP A 208 -6.14 -14.60 3.53
N GLU A 209 -6.62 -14.25 4.73
CA GLU A 209 -8.06 -14.16 5.02
C GLU A 209 -8.62 -12.75 4.74
N GLU A 210 -7.81 -11.71 4.91
CA GLU A 210 -8.28 -10.33 4.78
C GLU A 210 -8.74 -10.03 3.36
N ALA A 211 -10.00 -9.65 3.17
CA ALA A 211 -10.57 -9.33 1.86
C ALA A 211 -11.48 -8.10 1.90
N LEU A 212 -11.55 -7.40 0.77
CA LEU A 212 -12.55 -6.39 0.49
C LEU A 212 -13.76 -7.08 -0.15
N SER A 213 -14.92 -6.96 0.49
CA SER A 213 -16.18 -7.42 -0.08
C SER A 213 -16.83 -6.31 -0.91
N SER A 214 -17.23 -6.63 -2.13
CA SER A 214 -18.17 -5.86 -2.93
C SER A 214 -19.47 -6.66 -3.08
N GLN A 215 -20.56 -6.04 -3.52
CA GLN A 215 -21.91 -6.64 -3.64
C GLN A 215 -21.97 -7.93 -4.47
N GLN A 216 -20.90 -8.30 -5.20
CA GLN A 216 -20.88 -9.46 -6.07
C GLN A 216 -19.69 -10.41 -5.84
N GLN A 217 -18.53 -9.93 -5.32
CA GLN A 217 -17.29 -10.73 -5.20
C GLN A 217 -16.37 -10.19 -4.08
N GLU A 218 -15.56 -11.06 -3.47
CA GLU A 218 -14.48 -10.71 -2.55
C GLU A 218 -13.16 -10.57 -3.31
N MET A 219 -12.37 -9.55 -2.99
CA MET A 219 -11.03 -9.34 -3.56
C MET A 219 -10.00 -9.05 -2.46
N ASN A 220 -8.80 -9.59 -2.58
CA ASN A 220 -7.73 -9.40 -1.59
C ASN A 220 -6.32 -9.34 -2.16
N LEU A 221 -6.20 -9.26 -3.48
CA LEU A 221 -4.94 -9.18 -4.18
C LEU A 221 -5.10 -8.28 -5.39
N GLN A 222 -4.12 -7.40 -5.62
CA GLN A 222 -4.02 -6.63 -6.84
C GLN A 222 -2.59 -6.74 -7.40
N ILE A 223 -2.47 -7.02 -8.69
CA ILE A 223 -1.20 -7.16 -9.40
C ILE A 223 -1.20 -6.16 -10.54
N ALA A 224 -0.17 -5.32 -10.61
CA ALA A 224 -0.02 -4.36 -11.68
C ALA A 224 1.37 -4.45 -12.30
N LEU A 225 1.41 -4.57 -13.63
CA LEU A 225 2.60 -4.66 -14.46
C LEU A 225 2.67 -3.46 -15.40
N ARG A 226 3.83 -2.84 -15.52
CA ARG A 226 4.06 -1.73 -16.43
C ARG A 226 5.39 -1.87 -17.14
N LYS A 227 5.40 -1.81 -18.47
CA LYS A 227 6.65 -1.73 -19.23
C LYS A 227 7.31 -0.37 -18.98
N THR A 228 8.59 -0.38 -18.64
CA THR A 228 9.41 0.82 -18.43
C THR A 228 10.59 0.85 -19.41
N GLY A 229 11.13 2.05 -19.66
CA GLY A 229 12.20 2.28 -20.64
C GLY A 229 11.77 1.99 -22.10
N MET A 230 12.73 1.61 -22.95
CA MET A 230 12.47 1.18 -24.34
C MET A 230 11.99 -0.30 -24.42
N GLY A 231 11.27 -0.78 -23.40
CA GLY A 231 10.70 -2.13 -23.36
C GLY A 231 11.65 -3.26 -22.93
N GLY A 232 12.71 -2.92 -22.17
CA GLY A 232 13.66 -3.90 -21.63
C GLY A 232 13.38 -4.36 -20.20
N GLN A 233 12.43 -3.73 -19.52
CA GLN A 233 12.10 -3.99 -18.13
C GLN A 233 10.61 -3.79 -17.89
N THR A 234 10.05 -4.62 -17.02
CA THR A 234 8.68 -4.52 -16.56
C THR A 234 8.67 -4.28 -15.06
N THR A 235 8.11 -3.16 -14.61
CA THR A 235 7.86 -2.88 -13.20
C THR A 235 6.64 -3.68 -12.75
N LEU A 236 6.80 -4.40 -11.64
CA LEU A 236 5.76 -5.13 -10.94
C LEU A 236 5.40 -4.41 -9.65
N VAL A 237 4.12 -4.31 -9.36
CA VAL A 237 3.59 -3.98 -8.03
C VAL A 237 2.55 -5.03 -7.66
N VAL A 238 2.71 -5.65 -6.49
CA VAL A 238 1.71 -6.53 -5.89
C VAL A 238 1.23 -5.89 -4.61
N GLY A 239 -0.08 -5.74 -4.45
CA GLY A 239 -0.69 -5.13 -3.28
C GLY A 239 -1.80 -6.00 -2.69
N THR A 240 -2.02 -5.89 -1.39
CA THR A 240 -3.14 -6.50 -0.68
C THR A 240 -3.68 -5.55 0.40
N PRO A 241 -5.01 -5.47 0.57
CA PRO A 241 -6.03 -6.00 -0.34
C PRO A 241 -6.06 -5.31 -1.72
N ILE A 242 -5.50 -4.10 -1.81
CA ILE A 242 -5.28 -3.33 -3.04
C ILE A 242 -3.92 -2.64 -3.01
N ILE A 243 -3.46 -2.17 -4.17
CA ILE A 243 -2.27 -1.32 -4.27
C ILE A 243 -2.61 0.08 -3.79
N THR A 244 -1.90 0.58 -2.78
CA THR A 244 -2.04 1.96 -2.28
C THR A 244 -0.83 2.83 -2.62
N SER A 245 0.28 2.23 -3.03
CA SER A 245 1.46 2.96 -3.47
C SER A 245 1.32 3.42 -4.92
N GLU A 246 1.61 4.69 -5.19
CA GLU A 246 1.73 5.20 -6.55
C GLU A 246 3.06 4.76 -7.21
N TYR A 247 3.08 4.76 -8.56
CA TYR A 247 4.25 4.50 -9.41
C TYR A 247 5.18 5.72 -9.51
#